data_AF-A0A4Q3F8E1-F1
#
_entry.id   AF-A0A4Q3F8E1-F1
#
_cell.length_a   1.000
_cell.length_b   1.000
_cell.length_c   1.000
_cell.angle_alpha   90.00
_cell.angle_beta   90.00
_cell.angle_gamma   90.00
#
_symmetry.space_group_name_H-M   'P 1'
#
loop_
_entity.id
_entity.type
_entity.pdbx_description
1 polymer ?
#
loop_
_entity_poly.entity_id
_entity_poly.type
_entity_poly.pdbx_seq_one_letter_code
_entity_poly.pdbx_strand_id
1 'polypeptide(L)'
;INWQLRQPIEVFVLELGANDGLRGIPVSETEVNLQSIIDQVKAKYPKVKMILTGMQVPPNLGQQYSNDFKKIFPRLAKKNNIQLVPFLLENVAGIRDLNQKDGIHPTAKGAKIVAQNVWSVLQKIL
;
A
#
# COMPACT_ATOMS: atom_id res chain seq x y z
N ILE A 1 8.47 4.50 12.61
CA ILE A 1 9.05 3.30 11.96
C ILE A 1 10.33 2.78 12.63
N ASN A 2 11.11 3.62 13.33
CA ASN A 2 12.39 3.22 13.96
C ASN A 2 12.32 2.01 14.90
N TRP A 3 11.21 1.80 15.61
CA TRP A 3 10.99 0.63 16.46
C TRP A 3 10.99 -0.68 15.65
N GLN A 4 10.37 -0.67 14.45
CA GLN A 4 10.24 -1.83 13.58
C GLN A 4 11.57 -2.20 12.90
N LEU A 5 12.46 -1.23 12.71
CA LEU A 5 13.74 -1.42 12.03
C LEU A 5 14.84 -1.91 12.99
N ARG A 6 14.56 -2.78 13.96
CA ARG A 6 15.56 -3.24 14.95
C ARG A 6 16.31 -4.51 14.53
N GLN A 7 15.77 -5.26 13.59
CA GLN A 7 16.36 -6.50 13.06
C GLN A 7 16.70 -6.32 11.59
N PRO A 8 17.66 -7.09 11.02
CA PRO A 8 17.87 -7.11 9.58
C PRO A 8 16.58 -7.46 8.83
N ILE A 9 16.32 -6.76 7.71
CA ILE A 9 15.15 -6.98 6.87
C ILE A 9 15.64 -7.24 5.45
N GLU A 10 15.28 -8.40 4.89
CA GLU A 10 15.57 -8.74 3.50
C GLU A 10 14.51 -8.22 2.54
N VAL A 11 13.24 -8.26 2.96
CA VAL A 11 12.09 -7.74 2.22
C VAL A 11 11.24 -6.85 3.11
N PHE A 12 10.99 -5.62 2.68
CA PHE A 12 10.09 -4.68 3.36
C PHE A 12 8.86 -4.39 2.50
N VAL A 13 7.67 -4.63 3.06
CA VAL A 13 6.39 -4.34 2.41
C VAL A 13 5.76 -3.13 3.09
N LEU A 14 5.54 -2.04 2.33
CA LEU A 14 4.88 -0.83 2.80
C LEU A 14 3.41 -0.83 2.39
N GLU A 15 2.53 -1.04 3.37
CA GLU A 15 1.07 -1.03 3.22
C GLU A 15 0.49 0.04 4.15
N LEU A 16 0.41 1.27 3.65
CA LEU A 16 -0.13 2.42 4.37
C LEU A 16 -0.81 3.39 3.39
N GLY A 17 -1.60 4.32 3.96
CA GLY A 17 -2.23 5.42 3.23
C GLY A 17 -3.75 5.34 3.16
N ALA A 18 -4.35 4.15 3.24
CA ALA A 18 -5.82 4.01 3.15
C ALA A 18 -6.56 4.84 4.21
N ASN A 19 -6.04 4.87 5.44
CA ASN A 19 -6.60 5.68 6.53
C ASN A 19 -6.53 7.19 6.23
N ASP A 20 -5.40 7.68 5.73
CA ASP A 20 -5.21 9.08 5.32
C ASP A 20 -6.23 9.44 4.23
N GLY A 21 -6.35 8.57 3.23
CA GLY A 21 -7.28 8.70 2.13
C GLY A 21 -8.75 8.78 2.58
N LEU A 22 -9.17 7.87 3.47
CA LEU A 22 -10.53 7.85 4.02
C LEU A 22 -10.81 9.04 4.96
N ARG A 23 -9.77 9.63 5.55
CA ARG A 23 -9.87 10.84 6.40
C ARG A 23 -9.76 12.14 5.60
N GLY A 24 -9.54 12.08 4.28
CA GLY A 24 -9.40 13.25 3.44
C GLY A 24 -8.12 14.06 3.68
N ILE A 25 -7.07 13.42 4.22
CA ILE A 25 -5.76 14.07 4.40
C ILE A 25 -5.23 14.50 3.02
N PRO A 26 -4.56 15.66 2.88
CA PRO A 26 -4.01 16.10 1.61
C PRO A 26 -3.12 15.02 0.96
N VAL A 27 -3.35 14.74 -0.32
CA VAL A 27 -2.60 13.73 -1.11
C VAL A 27 -1.09 13.95 -1.05
N SER A 28 -0.66 15.22 -1.06
CA SER A 28 0.76 15.60 -0.94
C SER A 28 1.37 15.19 0.40
N GLU A 29 0.62 15.31 1.49
CA GLU A 29 1.09 14.94 2.83
C GLU A 29 1.26 13.43 2.94
N THR A 30 0.28 12.65 2.46
CA THR A 30 0.40 11.18 2.39
C THR A 30 1.61 10.76 1.54
N GLU A 31 1.83 11.39 0.38
CA GLU A 31 2.98 11.08 -0.48
C GLU A 31 4.32 11.40 0.20
N VAL A 32 4.43 12.55 0.88
CA VAL A 32 5.62 12.93 1.67
C VAL A 32 5.88 11.94 2.80
N ASN A 33 4.84 11.55 3.54
CA ASN A 33 4.96 10.61 4.66
C ASN A 33 5.42 9.22 4.20
N LEU A 34 4.83 8.70 3.11
CA LEU A 34 5.25 7.43 2.51
C LEU A 34 6.70 7.49 1.99
N GLN A 35 7.09 8.58 1.33
CA GLN A 35 8.48 8.77 0.88
C GLN A 35 9.45 8.78 2.07
N SER A 36 9.12 9.48 3.16
CA SER A 36 9.95 9.52 4.36
C SER A 36 10.17 8.14 4.98
N ILE A 37 9.15 7.26 4.97
CA ILE A 37 9.29 5.88 5.42
C ILE A 37 10.24 5.10 4.50
N ILE A 38 10.06 5.23 3.18
CA ILE A 38 10.92 4.57 2.18
C ILE A 38 12.39 4.99 2.37
N ASP A 39 12.65 6.28 2.55
CA ASP A 39 13.98 6.84 2.74
C ASP A 39 14.65 6.29 4.01
N GLN A 40 13.92 6.27 5.13
CA GLN A 40 14.41 5.73 6.40
C GLN A 40 14.76 4.23 6.30
N VAL A 41 13.95 3.43 5.61
CA VAL A 41 14.22 2.00 5.40
C VAL A 41 15.44 1.80 4.51
N LYS A 42 15.53 2.51 3.37
CA LYS A 42 16.69 2.44 2.46
C LYS A 42 17.98 2.88 3.10
N ALA A 43 17.95 3.96 3.89
CA ALA A 43 19.12 4.46 4.59
C ALA A 43 19.68 3.42 5.57
N LYS A 44 18.80 2.67 6.23
CA LYS A 44 19.21 1.65 7.20
C LYS A 44 19.57 0.31 6.57
N TYR A 45 18.87 -0.09 5.50
CA TYR A 45 19.09 -1.36 4.81
C TYR A 45 19.23 -1.13 3.30
N PRO A 46 20.41 -0.72 2.80
CA PRO A 46 20.59 -0.35 1.39
C PRO A 46 20.29 -1.46 0.37
N LYS A 47 20.32 -2.73 0.82
CA LYS A 47 20.07 -3.93 -0.01
C LYS A 47 18.66 -4.49 0.15
N VAL A 48 17.81 -3.87 0.96
CA VAL A 48 16.45 -4.37 1.20
C VAL A 48 15.65 -4.35 -0.09
N LYS A 49 15.01 -5.47 -0.40
CA LYS A 49 14.04 -5.53 -1.49
C LYS A 49 12.75 -4.93 -0.96
N MET A 50 12.07 -4.08 -1.74
CA MET A 50 10.87 -3.40 -1.26
C MET A 50 9.68 -3.57 -2.18
N ILE A 51 8.52 -3.68 -1.55
CA ILE A 51 7.21 -3.68 -2.19
C ILE A 51 6.41 -2.52 -1.60
N LEU A 52 5.82 -1.70 -2.46
CA LEU A 52 4.75 -0.78 -2.08
C LEU A 52 3.42 -1.38 -2.51
N THR A 53 2.41 -1.33 -1.66
CA THR A 53 1.05 -1.74 -2.03
C THR A 53 0.19 -0.52 -2.30
N GLY A 54 -0.40 -0.45 -3.48
CA GLY A 54 -1.29 0.63 -3.87
C GLY A 54 -2.64 0.54 -3.17
N MET A 55 -3.19 1.71 -2.84
CA MET A 55 -4.52 1.87 -2.27
C MET A 55 -5.38 2.80 -3.12
N GLN A 56 -6.69 2.61 -3.04
CA GLN A 56 -7.70 3.45 -3.67
C GLN A 56 -8.71 3.89 -2.61
N VAL A 57 -9.37 5.01 -2.86
CA VAL A 57 -10.46 5.52 -2.00
C VAL A 57 -11.74 5.68 -2.82
N PRO A 58 -12.92 5.60 -2.17
CA PRO A 58 -14.18 5.72 -2.88
C PRO A 58 -14.40 7.11 -3.52
N PRO A 59 -15.06 7.19 -4.69
CA PRO A 59 -15.23 8.44 -5.43
C PRO A 59 -16.11 9.48 -4.72
N ASN A 60 -16.88 9.10 -3.69
CA ASN A 60 -17.71 10.01 -2.90
C ASN A 60 -16.88 11.02 -2.06
N LEU A 61 -15.57 10.80 -1.89
CA LEU A 61 -14.62 11.77 -1.33
C LEU A 61 -14.21 12.86 -2.35
N GLY A 62 -14.73 12.78 -3.57
CA GLY A 62 -14.38 13.65 -4.68
C GLY A 62 -13.57 12.90 -5.74
N GLN A 63 -14.00 13.02 -7.00
CA GLN A 63 -13.37 12.30 -8.12
C GLN A 63 -11.91 12.69 -8.33
N GLN A 64 -11.61 13.99 -8.19
CA GLN A 64 -10.24 14.50 -8.31
C GLN A 64 -9.34 13.95 -7.20
N TYR A 65 -9.78 14.05 -5.95
CA TYR A 65 -9.06 13.53 -4.79
C TYR A 65 -8.76 12.04 -4.93
N SER A 66 -9.78 11.24 -5.27
CA SER A 66 -9.64 9.79 -5.44
C SER A 66 -8.67 9.42 -6.57
N ASN A 67 -8.70 10.19 -7.68
CA ASN A 67 -7.79 10.00 -8.80
C ASN A 67 -6.35 10.40 -8.48
N ASP A 68 -6.14 11.44 -7.69
CA ASP A 68 -4.80 11.88 -7.32
C ASP A 68 -4.20 10.98 -6.24
N PHE A 69 -5.01 10.53 -5.30
CA PHE A 69 -4.64 9.59 -4.25
C PHE A 69 -4.10 8.27 -4.84
N LYS A 70 -4.85 7.62 -5.74
CA LYS A 70 -4.40 6.35 -6.34
C LYS A 70 -3.11 6.49 -7.17
N LYS A 71 -2.79 7.70 -7.67
CA LYS A 71 -1.56 7.96 -8.44
C LYS A 71 -0.31 8.11 -7.57
N ILE A 72 -0.45 8.32 -6.25
CA ILE A 72 0.70 8.40 -5.31
C ILE A 72 1.58 7.16 -5.46
N PHE A 73 0.97 5.98 -5.37
CA PHE A 73 1.67 4.70 -5.27
C PHE A 73 2.52 4.38 -6.50
N PRO A 74 2.02 4.42 -7.74
CA PRO A 74 2.87 4.20 -8.93
C PRO A 74 3.96 5.27 -9.10
N ARG A 75 3.71 6.53 -8.71
CA ARG A 75 4.76 7.57 -8.75
C ARG A 75 5.88 7.25 -7.78
N LEU A 76 5.56 6.97 -6.51
CA LEU A 76 6.55 6.61 -5.50
C LEU A 76 7.29 5.33 -5.87
N ALA A 77 6.57 4.33 -6.42
CA ALA A 77 7.17 3.09 -6.86
C ALA A 77 8.24 3.31 -7.93
N LYS A 78 7.89 4.05 -8.98
CA LYS A 78 8.80 4.41 -10.07
C LYS A 78 9.97 5.25 -9.58
N LYS A 79 9.70 6.30 -8.81
CA LYS A 79 10.73 7.22 -8.27
C LYS A 79 11.79 6.47 -7.46
N ASN A 80 11.37 5.46 -6.70
CA ASN A 80 12.24 4.74 -5.78
C ASN A 80 12.76 3.41 -6.33
N ASN A 81 12.40 3.03 -7.56
CA ASN A 81 12.70 1.72 -8.14
C ASN A 81 12.29 0.56 -7.22
N ILE A 82 11.07 0.59 -6.71
CA ILE A 82 10.50 -0.45 -5.84
C ILE A 82 9.37 -1.18 -6.56
N GLN A 83 9.16 -2.45 -6.20
CA GLN A 83 8.06 -3.22 -6.75
C GLN A 83 6.71 -2.67 -6.26
N LEU A 84 5.68 -2.79 -7.09
CA LEU A 84 4.34 -2.28 -6.79
C LEU A 84 3.32 -3.41 -6.91
N VAL A 85 2.51 -3.60 -5.86
CA VAL A 85 1.19 -4.23 -5.98
C VAL A 85 0.22 -3.12 -6.38
N PRO A 86 -0.33 -3.06 -7.61
CA PRO A 86 -1.06 -1.88 -8.08
C PRO A 86 -2.26 -1.50 -7.21
N PHE A 87 -2.99 -2.50 -6.72
CA PHE A 87 -4.05 -2.32 -5.75
C PHE A 87 -4.12 -3.55 -4.83
N LEU A 88 -3.98 -3.34 -3.52
CA LEU A 88 -3.97 -4.43 -2.54
C LEU A 88 -5.29 -5.23 -2.53
N LEU A 89 -6.41 -4.53 -2.64
CA LEU A 89 -7.77 -5.08 -2.55
C LEU A 89 -8.38 -5.36 -3.92
N GLU A 90 -7.56 -5.54 -4.95
CA GLU A 90 -8.00 -5.99 -6.27
C GLU A 90 -8.82 -7.28 -6.14
N ASN A 91 -10.00 -7.33 -6.76
CA ASN A 91 -10.99 -8.41 -6.63
C ASN A 91 -11.50 -8.67 -5.19
N VAL A 92 -11.38 -7.70 -4.28
CA VAL A 92 -11.89 -7.80 -2.89
C VAL A 92 -12.73 -6.57 -2.53
N ALA A 93 -12.24 -5.37 -2.83
CA ALA A 93 -12.93 -4.13 -2.47
C ALA A 93 -14.34 -4.06 -3.07
N GLY A 94 -15.33 -3.71 -2.24
CA GLY A 94 -16.73 -3.57 -2.68
C GLY A 94 -17.52 -4.87 -2.86
N ILE A 95 -16.88 -6.04 -2.72
CA ILE A 95 -17.56 -7.34 -2.84
C ILE A 95 -18.03 -7.77 -1.45
N ARG A 96 -19.34 -7.74 -1.22
CA ARG A 96 -19.96 -7.98 0.10
C ARG A 96 -19.50 -9.29 0.76
N ASP A 97 -19.46 -10.39 0.02
CA ASP A 97 -19.09 -11.71 0.56
C ASP A 97 -17.60 -11.84 0.92
N LEU A 98 -16.78 -10.91 0.45
CA LEU A 98 -15.34 -10.88 0.70
C LEU A 98 -14.96 -9.86 1.78
N ASN A 99 -15.92 -9.07 2.29
CA ASN A 99 -15.69 -8.08 3.33
C ASN A 99 -16.56 -8.35 4.57
N GLN A 100 -16.10 -7.86 5.71
CA GLN A 100 -16.81 -7.91 6.98
C GLN A 100 -18.06 -7.02 6.91
N LYS A 101 -18.83 -6.98 8.00
CA LYS A 101 -20.08 -6.21 8.05
C LYS A 101 -19.89 -4.71 7.76
N ASP A 102 -18.69 -4.18 7.96
CA ASP A 102 -18.32 -2.80 7.64
C ASP A 102 -18.11 -2.53 6.13
N GLY A 103 -18.03 -3.58 5.30
CA GLY A 103 -17.88 -3.47 3.86
C GLY A 103 -16.48 -3.09 3.36
N ILE A 104 -15.48 -2.93 4.23
CA ILE A 104 -14.13 -2.49 3.85
C ILE A 104 -13.00 -3.38 4.36
N HIS A 105 -13.22 -4.14 5.45
CA HIS A 105 -12.22 -5.06 5.96
C HIS A 105 -12.43 -6.46 5.38
N PRO A 106 -11.43 -7.11 4.76
CA PRO A 106 -11.62 -8.44 4.21
C PRO A 106 -12.05 -9.49 5.24
N THR A 107 -12.90 -10.43 4.83
CA THR A 107 -13.14 -11.68 5.56
C THR A 107 -11.96 -12.64 5.40
N ALA A 108 -11.98 -13.80 6.05
CA ALA A 108 -10.99 -14.86 5.80
C ALA A 108 -10.92 -15.28 4.32
N LYS A 109 -12.05 -15.27 3.59
CA LYS A 109 -12.08 -15.55 2.15
C LYS A 109 -11.45 -14.41 1.35
N GLY A 110 -11.77 -13.16 1.67
CA GLY A 110 -11.15 -11.99 1.04
C GLY A 110 -9.64 -11.91 1.29
N ALA A 111 -9.21 -12.20 2.52
CA ALA A 111 -7.80 -12.18 2.90
C ALA A 111 -6.93 -13.16 2.09
N LYS A 112 -7.48 -14.31 1.66
CA LYS A 112 -6.77 -15.23 0.75
C LYS A 112 -6.48 -14.59 -0.61
N ILE A 113 -7.41 -13.80 -1.13
CA ILE A 113 -7.24 -13.07 -2.40
C ILE A 113 -6.23 -11.93 -2.21
N VAL A 114 -6.33 -11.19 -1.10
CA VAL A 114 -5.33 -10.17 -0.74
C VAL A 114 -3.92 -10.76 -0.67
N ALA A 115 -3.77 -11.92 -0.03
CA ALA A 115 -2.49 -12.63 0.02
C ALA A 115 -1.98 -12.99 -1.38
N GLN A 116 -2.86 -13.43 -2.29
CA GLN A 116 -2.49 -13.72 -3.67
C GLN A 116 -2.04 -12.47 -4.44
N ASN A 117 -2.69 -11.32 -4.22
CA ASN A 117 -2.32 -10.05 -4.83
C ASN A 117 -0.88 -9.66 -4.43
N VAL A 118 -0.55 -9.77 -3.14
CA VAL A 118 0.82 -9.52 -2.65
C VAL A 118 1.80 -10.58 -3.17
N TRP A 119 1.42 -11.86 -3.12
CA TRP A 119 2.27 -12.98 -3.55
C TRP A 119 2.69 -12.86 -5.01
N SER A 120 1.80 -12.37 -5.88
CA SER A 120 2.07 -12.18 -7.32
C SER A 120 3.30 -11.31 -7.60
N VAL A 121 3.64 -10.40 -6.67
CA VAL A 121 4.79 -9.51 -6.72
C VAL A 121 5.92 -10.05 -5.86
N LEU A 122 5.62 -10.47 -4.63
CA LEU A 122 6.61 -10.93 -3.67
C LEU A 122 7.44 -12.10 -4.20
N GLN A 123 6.80 -13.11 -4.80
CA GLN A 123 7.51 -14.31 -5.29
C GLN A 123 8.59 -14.01 -6.34
N LYS A 124 8.48 -12.89 -7.07
CA LYS A 124 9.45 -12.50 -8.12
C LYS A 124 10.73 -11.92 -7.57
N ILE A 125 10.73 -11.56 -6.29
CA ILE A 125 11.86 -10.93 -5.61
C ILE A 125 12.37 -11.75 -4.44
N LEU A 126 11.83 -12.95 -4.17
CA LEU A 126 12.42 -13.85 -3.19
C LEU A 126 13.70 -14.46 -3.75
#